data_AF-A0A6N2MBA6-F1
#
_entry.id   AF-A0A6N2MBA6-F1
#
_cell.length_a   1.000
_cell.length_b   1.000
_cell.length_c   1.000
_cell.angle_alpha   90.00
_cell.angle_beta   90.00
_cell.angle_gamma   90.00
#
_symmetry.space_group_name_H-M   'P 1'
#
loop_
_entity.id
_entity.type
_entity.pdbx_description
1 polymer ?
#
loop_
_entity_poly.entity_id
_entity_poly.type
_entity_poly.pdbx_seq_one_letter_code
_entity_poly.pdbx_strand_id
1 'polypeptide(L)'
;MLLSRDQGACFGVGVSFYGTRMDPALASTIRVPVLFISGDSDPLCAVSFLKDIEKRIGEGSEVVVFEGRGHGFAHNPSSPEEDEDAEKAFTIMRNWLHEGTLLSYPLQRRNSTIKGD
;
A
#
# COMPACT_ATOMS: atom_id res chain seq x y z
N MET A 1 8.67 7.56 0.80
CA MET A 1 8.05 6.50 1.61
C MET A 1 8.67 6.52 3.01
N LEU A 2 7.84 6.48 4.06
CA LEU A 2 8.30 6.33 5.45
C LEU A 2 8.00 4.87 5.87
N LEU A 3 9.03 4.07 6.15
CA LEU A 3 8.87 2.76 6.78
C LEU A 3 8.95 2.97 8.29
N SER A 4 7.83 2.91 9.00
CA SER A 4 7.83 2.92 10.47
C SER A 4 8.11 1.52 10.99
N ARG A 5 8.96 1.41 12.02
CA ARG A 5 9.05 0.19 12.81
C ARG A 5 7.76 0.06 13.59
N ASP A 6 6.96 -0.95 13.26
CA ASP A 6 5.80 -1.31 14.07
C ASP A 6 6.23 -2.02 15.36
N GLN A 7 6.73 -1.23 16.32
CA GLN A 7 6.84 -1.66 17.71
C GLN A 7 5.55 -1.26 18.44
N GLY A 8 4.44 -1.95 18.16
CA GLY A 8 3.22 -1.78 18.95
C GLY A 8 1.87 -1.89 18.24
N ALA A 9 1.79 -2.39 17.00
CA ALA A 9 0.55 -2.43 16.20
C ALA A 9 -0.10 -1.05 16.07
N CYS A 10 0.69 -0.03 15.72
CA CYS A 10 0.18 1.35 15.57
C CYS A 10 -0.45 1.62 14.19
N PHE A 11 -0.22 0.73 13.22
CA PHE A 11 -0.68 0.88 11.84
C PHE A 11 -1.46 -0.36 11.41
N GLY A 12 -2.51 -0.18 10.60
CA GLY A 12 -3.32 -1.28 10.07
C GLY A 12 -2.86 -1.78 8.69
N VAL A 13 -2.38 -0.87 7.84
CA VAL A 13 -1.86 -1.13 6.49
C VAL A 13 -0.85 -0.06 6.08
N GLY A 14 -0.01 -0.34 5.08
CA GLY A 14 0.92 0.61 4.46
C GLY A 14 0.65 0.84 2.97
N VAL A 15 1.14 1.96 2.44
CA VAL A 15 1.12 2.26 0.99
C VAL A 15 2.47 2.85 0.56
N SER A 16 2.94 2.45 -0.61
CA SER A 16 4.17 2.93 -1.24
C SER A 16 3.93 3.33 -2.69
N PHE A 17 4.01 4.62 -2.99
CA PHE A 17 4.16 5.10 -4.36
C PHE A 17 5.64 5.10 -4.74
N TYR A 18 5.98 4.38 -5.82
CA TYR A 18 7.30 4.37 -6.47
C TYR A 18 8.47 4.37 -5.46
N GLY A 19 8.38 3.49 -4.45
CA GLY A 19 9.38 3.40 -3.38
C GLY A 19 10.75 3.03 -3.94
N THR A 20 11.79 3.77 -3.56
CA THR A 20 13.17 3.51 -3.97
C THR A 20 14.02 3.16 -2.75
N ARG A 21 15.14 2.45 -2.99
CA ARG A 21 16.17 2.13 -1.97
C ARG A 21 15.61 1.41 -0.73
N MET A 22 14.57 0.58 -0.91
CA MET A 22 14.08 -0.28 0.16
C MET A 22 15.11 -1.36 0.47
N ASP A 23 15.19 -1.79 1.72
CA ASP A 23 16.04 -2.91 2.13
C ASP A 23 15.21 -4.20 2.18
N PRO A 24 15.43 -5.16 1.25
CA PRO A 24 14.74 -6.44 1.27
C PRO A 24 14.94 -7.26 2.54
N ALA A 25 16.01 -7.04 3.29
CA ALA A 25 16.26 -7.73 4.56
C ALA A 25 15.27 -7.30 5.65
N LEU A 26 14.70 -6.09 5.54
CA LEU A 26 13.71 -5.58 6.49
C LEU A 26 12.27 -5.92 6.10
N ALA A 27 12.02 -6.35 4.87
CA ALA A 27 10.67 -6.62 4.37
C ALA A 27 9.91 -7.63 5.24
N SER A 28 10.56 -8.72 5.65
CA SER A 28 9.94 -9.75 6.53
C SER A 28 9.71 -9.29 7.98
N THR A 29 10.15 -8.09 8.34
CA THR A 29 9.89 -7.49 9.66
C THR A 29 8.64 -6.62 9.67
N ILE A 30 8.08 -6.32 8.49
CA ILE A 30 6.84 -5.57 8.32
C ILE A 30 5.68 -6.50 8.70
N ARG A 31 4.81 -6.04 9.60
CA ARG A 31 3.71 -6.84 10.18
C ARG A 31 2.33 -6.49 9.63
N VAL A 32 2.28 -5.53 8.73
CA VAL A 32 1.03 -5.01 8.14
C VAL A 32 1.09 -5.19 6.63
N PRO A 33 -0.05 -5.45 5.96
CA PRO A 33 -0.11 -5.45 4.51
C PRO A 33 0.38 -4.14 3.91
N VAL A 34 1.10 -4.20 2.79
CA VAL A 34 1.56 -3.01 2.06
C VAL A 34 1.10 -3.06 0.61
N LEU A 35 0.47 -1.98 0.17
CA LEU A 35 0.17 -1.73 -1.25
C LEU A 35 1.33 -0.97 -1.89
N PHE A 36 1.93 -1.53 -2.92
CA PHE A 36 2.91 -0.87 -3.78
C PHE A 36 2.24 -0.42 -5.06
N ILE A 37 2.38 0.86 -5.41
CA ILE A 37 1.93 1.44 -6.67
C ILE A 37 3.16 1.94 -7.42
N SER A 38 3.36 1.44 -8.63
CA SER A 38 4.52 1.81 -9.46
C SER A 38 4.18 1.75 -10.94
N GLY A 39 4.94 2.47 -11.75
CA GLY A 39 4.92 2.31 -13.19
C GLY A 39 6.02 1.35 -13.65
N ASP A 40 5.78 0.58 -14.71
CA ASP A 40 6.78 -0.39 -15.21
C ASP A 40 7.96 0.26 -15.94
N SER A 41 7.83 1.54 -16.27
CA SER A 41 8.84 2.35 -16.95
C SER A 41 9.59 3.27 -15.97
N ASP A 42 9.45 3.04 -14.65
CA ASP A 42 10.20 3.74 -13.61
C ASP A 42 11.69 3.33 -13.64
N PRO A 43 12.61 4.25 -13.98
CA PRO A 43 14.03 3.93 -14.06
C PRO A 43 14.70 3.74 -12.68
N LEU A 44 14.02 4.11 -11.59
CA LEU A 44 14.56 4.10 -10.23
C LEU A 44 14.21 2.84 -9.45
N CYS A 45 13.16 2.11 -9.86
CA CYS A 45 12.72 0.92 -9.16
C CYS A 45 12.05 -0.07 -10.12
N ALA A 46 12.66 -1.24 -10.30
CA ALA A 46 12.10 -2.28 -11.14
C ALA A 46 10.89 -2.95 -10.46
N VAL A 47 9.84 -3.24 -11.23
CA VAL A 47 8.65 -3.97 -10.75
C VAL A 47 9.01 -5.33 -10.13
N SER A 48 10.01 -6.02 -10.66
CA SER A 48 10.50 -7.30 -10.10
C SER A 48 10.99 -7.15 -8.67
N PHE A 49 11.67 -6.04 -8.36
CA PHE A 49 12.13 -5.74 -7.01
C PHE A 49 10.94 -5.52 -6.06
N LEU A 50 9.90 -4.81 -6.48
CA LEU A 50 8.68 -4.62 -5.68
C LEU A 50 7.96 -5.95 -5.40
N LYS A 51 7.84 -6.82 -6.40
CA LYS A 51 7.27 -8.17 -6.24
C LYS A 51 8.09 -9.05 -5.29
N ASP A 52 9.40 -8.88 -5.27
CA ASP A 52 10.25 -9.60 -4.30
C ASP A 52 10.07 -9.06 -2.87
N ILE A 53 9.88 -7.75 -2.70
CA ILE A 53 9.54 -7.16 -1.39
C ILE A 53 8.17 -7.64 -0.91
N GLU A 54 7.15 -7.55 -1.77
CA GLU A 54 5.78 -8.03 -1.52
C GLU A 54 5.80 -9.47 -0.98
N LYS A 55 6.46 -10.40 -1.69
CA LYS A 55 6.59 -11.80 -1.26
C LYS A 55 7.28 -11.96 0.10
N ARG A 56 8.23 -11.09 0.44
CA ARG A 56 8.96 -11.13 1.71
C ARG A 56 8.16 -10.60 2.88
N ILE A 57 7.26 -9.62 2.64
CA ILE A 57 6.31 -9.16 3.65
C ILE A 57 5.30 -10.26 3.95
N GLY A 58 4.81 -10.94 2.91
CA GLY A 58 3.90 -12.08 3.03
C GLY A 58 2.46 -11.72 2.66
N GLU A 59 1.53 -12.53 3.17
CA GLU A 59 0.12 -12.48 2.76
C GLU A 59 -0.52 -11.11 2.95
N GLY A 60 -1.35 -10.74 1.98
CA GLY A 60 -2.15 -9.53 2.00
C GLY A 60 -1.47 -8.30 1.40
N SER A 61 -0.16 -8.30 1.12
CA SER A 61 0.48 -7.20 0.38
C SER A 61 0.23 -7.33 -1.13
N GLU A 62 0.24 -6.20 -1.84
CA GLU A 62 -0.06 -6.16 -3.29
C GLU A 62 0.86 -5.21 -4.05
N VAL A 63 1.16 -5.54 -5.31
CA VAL A 63 1.86 -4.65 -6.26
C VAL A 63 0.93 -4.32 -7.44
N VAL A 64 0.54 -3.05 -7.54
CA VAL A 64 -0.20 -2.49 -8.68
C VAL A 64 0.77 -1.80 -9.63
N VAL A 65 0.72 -2.20 -10.90
CA VAL A 65 1.61 -1.73 -11.95
C VAL A 65 0.81 -0.95 -12.99
N PHE A 66 1.25 0.28 -13.27
CA PHE A 66 0.72 1.10 -14.36
C PHE A 66 1.67 1.01 -15.56
N GLU A 67 1.20 0.38 -16.64
CA GLU A 67 2.01 0.17 -17.85
C GLU A 67 2.39 1.49 -18.52
N GLY A 68 3.63 1.61 -18.98
CA GLY A 68 4.17 2.78 -19.65
C GLY A 68 4.45 3.98 -18.72
N ARG A 69 4.21 3.86 -17.40
CA ARG A 69 4.36 4.99 -16.48
C ARG A 69 5.74 5.05 -15.85
N GLY A 70 6.27 6.27 -15.76
CA GLY A 70 7.55 6.56 -15.14
C GLY A 70 7.45 6.90 -13.64
N HIS A 71 8.59 7.27 -13.06
CA HIS A 71 8.64 7.74 -11.68
C HIS A 71 7.81 9.01 -11.49
N GLY A 72 6.97 9.05 -10.45
CA GLY A 72 6.22 10.27 -10.10
C GLY A 72 4.99 10.57 -10.98
N PHE A 73 4.58 9.67 -11.88
CA PHE A 73 3.44 9.89 -12.80
C PHE A 73 2.17 10.38 -12.06
N ALA A 74 1.91 9.84 -10.86
CA ALA A 74 0.73 10.21 -10.07
C ALA A 74 0.82 11.60 -9.42
N HIS A 75 2.02 12.14 -9.19
CA HIS A 75 2.19 13.43 -8.49
C HIS A 75 2.40 14.60 -9.44
N ASN A 76 2.96 14.35 -10.62
CA ASN A 76 3.17 15.37 -11.64
C ASN A 76 2.90 14.77 -13.03
N PRO A 77 1.63 14.47 -13.34
CA PRO A 77 1.25 13.91 -14.63
C PRO A 77 1.60 14.90 -15.75
N SER A 78 2.22 14.38 -16.81
CA SER A 78 2.69 15.15 -17.96
C SER A 78 1.76 15.05 -19.18
N SER A 79 0.75 14.18 -19.11
CA SER A 79 -0.26 13.99 -20.16
C SER A 79 -1.65 13.73 -19.56
N PRO A 80 -2.74 13.91 -20.34
CA PRO A 80 -4.09 13.53 -19.90
C PRO A 80 -4.21 12.07 -19.50
N GLU A 81 -3.51 11.16 -20.19
CA GLU A 81 -3.50 9.74 -19.85
C GLU A 81 -2.77 9.48 -18.53
N GLU A 82 -1.71 10.23 -18.22
CA GLU A 82 -1.06 10.17 -16.90
C GLU A 82 -1.95 10.74 -15.79
N ASP A 83 -2.73 11.78 -16.08
CA ASP A 83 -3.69 12.37 -15.13
C ASP A 83 -4.79 11.37 -14.79
N GLU A 84 -5.36 10.69 -15.79
CA GLU A 84 -6.32 9.61 -15.57
C GLU A 84 -5.73 8.46 -14.73
N ASP A 85 -4.49 8.08 -15.02
CA ASP A 85 -3.84 7.02 -14.26
C ASP A 85 -3.46 7.47 -12.83
N ALA A 86 -3.14 8.74 -12.63
CA ALA A 86 -2.95 9.33 -11.32
C ALA A 86 -4.23 9.23 -10.47
N GLU A 87 -5.39 9.59 -11.04
CA GLU A 87 -6.69 9.49 -10.37
C GLU A 87 -7.05 8.04 -10.03
N LYS A 88 -6.77 7.09 -10.93
CA LYS A 88 -6.94 5.65 -10.66
C LYS A 88 -6.04 5.21 -9.50
N ALA A 89 -4.77 5.60 -9.51
CA ALA A 89 -3.81 5.24 -8.47
C ALA A 89 -4.23 5.78 -7.09
N PHE A 90 -4.69 7.02 -7.00
CA PHE A 90 -5.21 7.60 -5.76
C PHE A 90 -6.52 6.95 -5.31
N THR A 91 -7.38 6.53 -6.25
CA THR A 91 -8.60 5.77 -5.94
C THR A 91 -8.27 4.40 -5.33
N ILE A 92 -7.33 3.66 -5.91
CA ILE A 92 -6.85 2.37 -5.38
C ILE A 92 -6.26 2.55 -3.98
N MET A 93 -5.39 3.55 -3.79
CA MET A 93 -4.84 3.90 -2.47
C MET A 93 -5.96 4.19 -1.46
N ARG A 94 -6.95 4.99 -1.83
CA ARG A 94 -8.06 5.36 -0.94
C ARG A 94 -8.85 4.14 -0.50
N ASN A 95 -9.19 3.25 -1.44
CA ASN A 95 -9.93 2.03 -1.15
C ASN A 95 -9.13 1.10 -0.24
N TRP A 96 -7.84 0.91 -0.52
CA TRP A 96 -6.92 0.14 0.33
C TRP A 96 -6.88 0.65 1.77
N LEU A 97 -6.72 1.97 1.96
CA LEU A 97 -6.71 2.58 3.28
C LEU A 97 -8.06 2.42 3.99
N HIS A 98 -9.17 2.53 3.25
CA HIS A 98 -10.51 2.35 3.80
C HIS A 98 -10.73 0.91 4.28
N GLU A 99 -10.38 -0.08 3.47
CA GLU A 99 -10.50 -1.51 3.78
C GLU A 99 -9.60 -1.91 4.95
N GLY A 100 -8.35 -1.45 4.95
CA GLY A 100 -7.41 -1.66 6.05
C GLY A 100 -7.90 -1.04 7.36
N THR A 101 -8.60 0.10 7.30
CA THR A 101 -9.22 0.73 8.47
C THR A 101 -10.40 -0.09 8.99
N LEU A 102 -11.26 -0.64 8.10
CA LEU A 102 -12.39 -1.47 8.48
C LEU A 102 -11.96 -2.80 9.13
N LEU A 103 -10.87 -3.41 8.65
CA LEU A 103 -10.28 -4.61 9.23
C LEU A 103 -9.63 -4.36 10.61
N SER A 104 -9.26 -3.11 10.88
CA SER A 104 -8.66 -2.67 12.15
C SER A 104 -9.69 -2.37 13.25
N TYR A 105 -10.98 -2.27 12.91
CA TYR A 105 -12.05 -2.21 13.91
C TYR A 105 -12.40 -3.64 14.33
N PRO A 106 -12.07 -4.08 15.56
CA PRO A 106 -12.61 -5.34 16.03
C PRO A 106 -14.14 -5.24 16.04
N LEU A 107 -14.80 -6.32 15.64
CA LEU A 107 -16.19 -6.64 15.95
C LEU A 107 -16.40 -6.60 17.48
N GLN A 108 -16.39 -5.42 18.09
CA GLN A 108 -16.48 -5.23 19.53
C GLN A 108 -17.66 -4.34 19.92
N ARG A 109 -18.61 -4.13 18.99
CA ARG A 109 -19.90 -3.46 19.24
C ARG A 109 -21.11 -4.15 18.60
N ARG A 110 -21.16 -5.50 18.60
CA ARG A 110 -22.42 -6.22 18.28
C ARG A 110 -22.95 -7.13 19.39
N ASN A 111 -22.29 -7.25 20.54
CA ASN A 111 -22.78 -8.05 21.67
C ASN A 111 -22.81 -7.27 23.00
N SER A 112 -23.36 -6.06 23.01
CA SER A 112 -23.89 -5.48 24.25
C SER A 112 -25.36 -5.88 24.37
N THR A 113 -25.58 -7.08 24.91
CA THR A 113 -26.88 -7.55 25.39
C THR A 113 -27.42 -6.53 26.40
N ILE A 114 -28.58 -5.94 26.10
CA ILE A 114 -29.39 -5.28 27.10
C ILE A 114 -29.89 -6.40 28.03
N LYS A 115 -29.27 -6.54 29.21
CA LYS A 115 -29.96 -7.11 30.37
C LYS A 115 -30.69 -5.96 31.02
N GLY A 116 -32.01 -5.93 30.86
CA GLY A 116 -32.90 -5.18 31.72
C GLY A 116 -33.41 -6.12 32.80
N ASP A 117 -33.17 -5.74 34.05
CA ASP A 117 -33.92 -6.20 35.22
C ASP A 117 -35.35 -5.65 35.19
#